data_AF-A0A1Q7X125-F1
#
_entry.id   AF-A0A1Q7X125-F1
#
_cell.length_a   1.000
_cell.length_b   1.000
_cell.length_c   1.000
_cell.angle_alpha   90.00
_cell.angle_beta   90.00
_cell.angle_gamma   90.00
#
_symmetry.space_group_name_H-M   'P 1'
#
loop_
_entity.id
_entity.type
_entity.pdbx_description
1 polymer ?
#
loop_
_entity_poly.entity_id
_entity_poly.type
_entity_poly.pdbx_seq_one_letter_code
_entity_poly.pdbx_strand_id
1 'polypeptide(L)' 'MLATVVDTGALLKTVAAAFIAGVGVTLIFSLAILGATRFAELNRDDRPVAAASFGALAVIALAAAAAAVTIGIIVMTTK' A
#
# COMPACT_ATOMS: atom_id res chain seq x y z
N MET A 1 -14.33 -22.48 -31.44
CA MET A 1 -13.99 -22.95 -30.08
C MET A 1 -12.87 -22.11 -29.44
N LEU A 2 -13.00 -20.78 -29.40
CA LEU A 2 -12.07 -19.87 -28.68
C LEU A 2 -12.72 -19.31 -27.40
N ALA A 3 -14.06 -19.22 -27.37
CA ALA A 3 -14.81 -18.68 -26.24
C ALA A 3 -14.75 -19.55 -24.96
N THR A 4 -14.43 -20.84 -25.08
CA THR A 4 -14.26 -21.73 -23.91
C THR A 4 -12.83 -21.69 -23.34
N VAL A 5 -11.87 -21.14 -24.09
CA VAL A 5 -10.46 -21.02 -23.66
C VAL A 5 -10.25 -19.77 -22.81
N VAL A 6 -11.05 -18.72 -23.03
CA VAL A 6 -10.92 -17.43 -22.37
C VAL A 6 -12.02 -17.26 -21.33
N ASP A 7 -11.70 -17.57 -20.07
CA ASP A 7 -12.55 -17.18 -18.94
C ASP A 7 -12.43 -15.66 -18.74
N THR A 8 -13.36 -14.95 -19.36
CA THR A 8 -13.41 -13.49 -19.34
C THR A 8 -13.68 -12.97 -17.91
N GLY A 9 -14.39 -13.75 -17.08
CA GLY A 9 -14.64 -13.42 -15.68
C GLY A 9 -13.36 -13.50 -14.85
N ALA A 10 -12.58 -14.56 -15.02
CA ALA A 10 -11.28 -14.71 -14.35
C ALA A 10 -10.29 -13.60 -14.76
N LEU A 11 -10.27 -13.22 -16.05
CA LEU A 11 -9.45 -12.11 -16.54
C LEU A 11 -9.83 -10.78 -15.90
N LEU A 12 -11.11 -10.42 -15.90
CA LEU A 12 -11.59 -9.19 -15.28
C LEU A 12 -11.26 -9.13 -13.79
N LYS A 13 -11.42 -10.25 -13.06
CA LYS A 13 -11.07 -10.34 -11.65
C LYS A 13 -9.57 -10.11 -11.41
N THR A 14 -8.72 -10.67 -12.27
CA THR A 14 -7.26 -10.50 -12.19
C THR A 14 -6.85 -9.06 -12.47
N VAL A 15 -7.42 -8.43 -13.51
CA VAL A 15 -7.17 -7.02 -13.82
C VAL A 15 -7.59 -6.12 -12.66
N ALA A 16 -8.78 -6.33 -12.11
CA ALA A 16 -9.27 -5.58 -10.96
C ALA A 16 -8.36 -5.76 -9.73
N ALA A 17 -7.95 -6.99 -9.43
CA ALA A 17 -7.04 -7.28 -8.32
C ALA A 17 -5.68 -6.61 -8.50
N ALA A 18 -5.09 -6.69 -9.69
CA ALA A 18 -3.81 -6.04 -10.01
C ALA A 18 -3.90 -4.51 -9.90
N PHE A 19 -5.00 -3.93 -10.39
CA PHE A 19 -5.24 -2.50 -10.28
C PHE A 19 -5.37 -2.05 -8.82
N ILE A 20 -6.18 -2.74 -8.03
CA ILE A 20 -6.37 -2.44 -6.60
C ILE A 20 -5.04 -2.58 -5.85
N ALA A 21 -4.26 -3.63 -6.13
CA ALA A 21 -2.96 -3.82 -5.51
C ALA A 21 -1.98 -2.70 -5.88
N GLY A 22 -1.87 -2.36 -7.16
CA GLY A 22 -0.97 -1.30 -7.62
C GLY A 22 -1.32 0.07 -7.04
N VAL A 23 -2.58 0.48 -7.14
CA VAL A 23 -3.05 1.76 -6.61
C VAL A 23 -2.99 1.77 -5.08
N GLY A 24 -3.44 0.70 -4.43
CA GLY A 24 -3.45 0.57 -2.98
C GLY A 24 -2.06 0.69 -2.37
N VAL A 25 -1.07 -0.05 -2.88
CA VAL A 25 0.31 0.02 -2.40
C VAL A 25 0.91 1.41 -2.65
N THR A 26 0.63 2.02 -3.80
CA THR A 26 1.10 3.39 -4.12
C THR A 26 0.53 4.42 -3.14
N LEU A 27 -0.76 4.32 -2.81
CA LEU A 27 -1.41 5.21 -1.83
C LEU A 27 -0.84 5.03 -0.43
N ILE A 28 -0.65 3.78 0.01
CA ILE A 28 -0.05 3.48 1.31
C ILE A 28 1.36 4.10 1.39
N PHE A 29 2.19 3.91 0.37
CA PHE A 29 3.53 4.49 0.36
C PHE A 29 3.52 6.02 0.33
N SER A 30 2.57 6.63 -0.38
CA SER A 30 2.38 8.09 -0.39
C SER A 30 2.04 8.63 1.00
N LEU A 31 1.24 7.91 1.79
CA LEU A 31 0.96 8.26 3.19
C LEU A 31 2.21 8.16 4.08
N ALA A 32 3.08 7.18 3.82
CA ALA A 32 4.34 7.07 4.53
C ALA A 32 5.24 8.30 4.28
N ILE A 33 5.33 8.74 3.03
CA ILE A 33 6.08 9.96 2.64
C ILE A 33 5.46 11.21 3.28
N LEU A 34 4.12 11.34 3.26
CA LEU A 34 3.42 12.45 3.89
C LEU A 34 3.72 12.51 5.39
N GLY A 35 3.60 11.39 6.10
CA GLY A 35 3.89 11.30 7.52
C GLY A 35 5.35 11.65 7.85
N ALA A 36 6.30 11.10 7.09
CA ALA A 36 7.72 11.35 7.31
C ALA A 36 8.10 12.83 7.07
N THR A 37 7.58 13.42 5.99
CA THR A 37 7.84 14.83 5.66
C THR A 37 7.24 15.75 6.73
N ARG A 38 5.99 15.53 7.12
CA ARG A 38 5.30 16.34 8.14
C ARG A 38 5.91 16.17 9.53
N PHE A 39 6.36 14.97 9.89
CA PHE A 39 7.11 14.76 11.13
C PHE A 39 8.37 15.62 11.18
N ALA A 40 9.13 15.67 10.08
CA ALA A 40 10.36 16.45 10.00
C ALA A 40 10.11 17.96 10.00
N GLU A 41 9.03 18.43 9.37
CA GLU A 41 8.62 19.85 9.43
C GLU A 41 8.19 20.26 10.84
N LEU A 42 7.26 19.52 11.47
CA LEU A 42 6.70 19.88 12.77
C LEU A 42 7.69 19.78 13.92
N ASN A 43 8.69 18.91 13.82
CA ASN A 43 9.81 18.89 14.77
C ASN A 43 10.71 20.13 14.67
N ARG A 44 10.82 20.74 13.48
CA ARG A 44 11.58 21.99 13.31
C ARG A 44 10.79 23.19 13.82
N ASP A 45 9.47 23.10 13.82
CA ASP A 45 8.57 24.14 14.34
C ASP A 45 8.33 24.04 15.86
N ASP A 46 9.09 23.22 16.60
CA ASP A 46 8.90 22.95 18.04
C ASP A 46 7.47 22.49 18.39
N ARG A 47 6.82 21.72 17.50
CA ARG A 47 5.48 21.14 17.68
C ARG A 47 5.53 19.61 17.84
N PRO A 48 6.17 19.07 18.90
CA PRO A 48 6.51 17.64 18.99
C PRO A 48 5.30 16.71 19.08
N VAL A 49 4.20 17.15 19.71
CA VAL A 49 2.98 16.34 19.84
C VAL A 49 2.32 16.13 18.46
N ALA A 50 2.27 17.19 17.65
CA ALA A 50 1.76 17.09 16.29
C ALA A 50 2.73 16.33 15.38
N ALA A 51 4.04 16.48 15.58
CA ALA A 51 5.03 15.68 14.86
C ALA A 51 4.81 14.19 15.13
N ALA A 52 4.70 13.78 16.40
CA ALA A 52 4.55 12.37 16.79
C ALA A 52 3.40 11.65 16.08
N SER A 53 2.25 12.32 15.86
CA SER A 53 1.12 11.71 15.16
C SER A 53 1.43 11.43 13.68
N PHE A 54 2.12 12.35 13.00
CA PHE A 54 2.59 12.14 11.62
C PHE A 54 3.71 11.10 11.53
N GLY A 55 4.58 11.04 12.53
CA GLY A 55 5.58 9.97 12.65
C GLY A 55 4.93 8.60 12.80
N ALA A 56 3.91 8.48 13.66
CA ALA A 56 3.15 7.25 13.81
C ALA A 56 2.44 6.84 12.51
N LEU A 57 1.81 7.80 11.82
CA LEU A 57 1.21 7.57 10.51
C LEU A 57 2.23 7.02 9.51
N ALA A 58 3.44 7.57 9.48
CA ALA A 58 4.50 7.11 8.60
C ALA A 58 4.88 5.65 8.87
N VAL A 59 5.06 5.29 10.14
CA VAL A 59 5.40 3.94 10.57
C VAL A 59 4.28 2.95 10.23
N ILE A 60 3.02 3.30 10.51
CA ILE A 60 1.86 2.46 10.21
C ILE A 60 1.74 2.22 8.70
N ALA A 61 1.91 3.28 7.90
CA ALA A 61 1.85 3.17 6.44
C ALA A 61 3.00 2.30 5.90
N LEU A 62 4.22 2.43 6.43
CA LEU A 62 5.35 1.61 6.02
C LEU A 62 5.13 0.12 6.40
N ALA A 63 4.62 -0.13 7.61
CA ALA A 63 4.24 -1.47 8.04
C ALA A 63 3.13 -2.08 7.17
N ALA A 64 2.12 -1.28 6.78
CA ALA A 64 1.07 -1.72 5.87
C ALA A 64 1.61 -2.04 4.47
N ALA A 65 2.55 -1.25 3.94
CA ALA A 65 3.19 -1.54 2.66
C ALA A 65 4.00 -2.85 2.72
N ALA A 66 4.79 -3.04 3.78
CA ALA A 66 5.53 -4.28 4.01
C ALA A 66 4.57 -5.48 4.09
N ALA A 67 3.50 -5.37 4.87
CA ALA A 67 2.48 -6.41 5.00
C ALA A 67 1.82 -6.74 3.65
N ALA A 68 1.47 -5.73 2.84
CA ALA A 68 0.88 -5.94 1.52
C ALA A 68 1.82 -6.73 0.59
N VAL A 69 3.13 -6.40 0.60
CA VAL A 69 4.15 -7.15 -0.17
C VAL A 69 4.29 -8.58 0.34
N THR A 70 4.37 -8.77 1.66
CA THR A 70 4.49 -10.11 2.26
C THR A 70 3.28 -10.99 1.95
N ILE A 71 2.06 -10.45 2.05
CA ILE A 71 0.83 -11.16 1.69
C ILE A 71 0.86 -11.55 0.21
N GLY A 72 1.27 -10.64 -0.69
CA GLY A 72 1.42 -10.94 -2.11
C GLY A 72 2.38 -12.10 -2.37
N ILE A 73 3.51 -12.14 -1.67
CA ILE A 73 4.47 -13.25 -1.75
C ILE A 73 3.85 -14.56 -1.26
N ILE A 74 3.19 -14.55 -0.09
CA ILE A 74 2.56 -15.75 0.49
C ILE A 74 1.50 -16.31 -0.45
N VAL A 75 0.67 -15.46 -1.04
CA VAL A 75 -0.37 -15.87 -1.99
C VAL A 75 0.24 -16.47 -3.26
N MET A 76 1.38 -15.96 -3.72
CA MET A 76 2.09 -16.52 -4.89
C MET A 76 2.78 -17.86 -4.57
N THR A 77 3.23 -18.08 -3.34
CA THR A 77 3.95 -19.30 -2.94
C THR A 77 3.05 -20.42 -2.43
N THR A 78 1.81 -20.09 -2.05
CA THR A 78 0.81 -21.07 -1.60
C THR A 78 0.04 -21.61 -2.81
N LYS A 79 0.05 -22.93 -3.00
CA LYS A 79 -0.65 -23.63 -4.10
C LYS A 79 -2.17 -23.69 -3.88
#